data_AF-A0A396SFV9-F1
#
_entry.id   AF-A0A396SFV9-F1
#
_cell.length_a   1.000
_cell.length_b   1.000
_cell.length_c   1.000
_cell.angle_alpha   90.00
_cell.angle_beta   90.00
_cell.angle_gamma   90.00
#
_symmetry.space_group_name_H-M   'P 1'
#
loop_
_entity.id
_entity.type
_entity.pdbx_description
1 polymer ?
#
loop_
_entity_poly.entity_id
_entity_poly.type
_entity_poly.pdbx_seq_one_letter_code
_entity_poly.pdbx_strand_id
1 'polypeptide(L)'
;MTILNCDVGLRDLLLEYKVYDSWQFVTNSIKNLETAEYCSDLIRRLLDAMDEEQEQTNEEMWKKLKKEGQYSFNIEDFPKGKVDILGKSVSHYFLLDKYIKDFFQYLRNSLDSLAQFINLTLLAENPMDIERVDFPRVLTSLKKQSNYVAVKTEMEFIKSSVEYAYISEFNNKVKHISDAKLVVSRSILDNSGKNLISSFVKKGEPFKEQEINTIVAQTYSFIESHLDLLIGNVKNEISNLAMRDRRYYQIKFEGQRINGDAQNTFTNIFIECADIDKLADEIGILFVNDVDKDNIRVMNCEYDEIFVKDEGGKYVGKYKALESYDEYIDLLQYRRYKKETFNSPCAFVIHDIKVNSIKPFFMSGTIKQIGFDDASF
;
A
#
# COMPACT_ATOMS: atom_id res chain seq x y z
N MET A 1 15.94 10.03 -4.97
CA MET A 1 15.39 8.89 -5.74
C MET A 1 16.41 7.75 -5.83
N THR A 2 16.74 7.18 -4.67
CA THR A 2 17.37 5.87 -4.59
C THR A 2 16.25 4.87 -4.91
N ILE A 3 16.28 4.24 -6.08
CA ILE A 3 15.38 3.13 -6.36
C ILE A 3 15.78 2.03 -5.39
N LEU A 4 14.91 1.74 -4.43
CA LEU A 4 15.10 0.63 -3.51
C LEU A 4 15.38 -0.63 -4.35
N ASN A 5 16.51 -1.29 -4.10
CA ASN A 5 16.96 -2.47 -4.86
C ASN A 5 16.05 -3.71 -4.64
N CYS A 6 14.98 -3.59 -3.86
CA CYS A 6 14.15 -4.69 -3.42
C CYS A 6 13.15 -5.22 -4.48
N ASP A 7 12.93 -4.52 -5.60
CA ASP A 7 11.99 -4.94 -6.67
C ASP A 7 12.47 -6.20 -7.43
N VAL A 8 13.78 -6.40 -7.61
CA VAL A 8 14.30 -7.47 -8.49
C VAL A 8 13.87 -8.85 -8.00
N GLY A 9 12.96 -9.49 -8.76
CA GLY A 9 12.44 -10.84 -8.48
C GLY A 9 11.40 -10.93 -7.36
N LEU A 10 11.04 -9.83 -6.68
CA LEU A 10 9.96 -9.88 -5.67
C LEU A 10 8.61 -10.15 -6.34
N ARG A 11 8.29 -9.44 -7.43
CA ARG A 11 7.04 -9.66 -8.17
C ARG A 11 6.87 -11.10 -8.62
N ASP A 12 7.93 -11.71 -9.14
CA ASP A 12 7.93 -13.11 -9.57
C ASP A 12 7.68 -14.08 -8.41
N LEU A 13 8.29 -13.82 -7.25
CA LEU A 13 7.99 -14.58 -6.04
C LEU A 13 6.53 -14.39 -5.63
N LEU A 14 5.99 -13.17 -5.59
CA LEU A 14 4.59 -12.97 -5.22
C LEU A 14 3.62 -13.68 -6.19
N LEU A 15 3.97 -13.76 -7.48
CA LEU A 15 3.26 -14.56 -8.47
C LEU A 15 3.36 -16.06 -8.14
N GLU A 16 4.56 -16.60 -8.01
CA GLU A 16 4.81 -18.02 -7.72
C GLU A 16 4.08 -18.50 -6.45
N TYR A 17 4.05 -17.63 -5.43
CA TYR A 17 3.46 -17.92 -4.13
C TYR A 17 1.98 -17.55 -4.02
N LYS A 18 1.37 -17.08 -5.11
CA LYS A 18 -0.05 -16.70 -5.17
C LYS A 18 -0.43 -15.67 -4.09
N VAL A 19 0.36 -14.63 -3.94
CA VAL A 19 0.12 -13.50 -2.99
C VAL A 19 0.28 -12.15 -3.69
N TYR A 20 0.02 -12.07 -5.00
CA TYR A 20 0.31 -10.87 -5.80
C TYR A 20 -0.56 -9.65 -5.45
N ASP A 21 -1.72 -9.83 -4.83
CA ASP A 21 -2.49 -8.73 -4.26
C ASP A 21 -1.67 -7.91 -3.25
N SER A 22 -0.68 -8.50 -2.59
CA SER A 22 0.19 -7.77 -1.67
C SER A 22 1.11 -6.74 -2.36
N TRP A 23 1.35 -6.86 -3.67
CA TRP A 23 2.27 -5.99 -4.42
C TRP A 23 1.86 -4.51 -4.38
N GLN A 24 0.55 -4.23 -4.36
CA GLN A 24 0.04 -2.87 -4.25
C GLN A 24 0.55 -2.16 -2.99
N PHE A 25 0.75 -2.89 -1.90
CA PHE A 25 1.19 -2.34 -0.63
C PHE A 25 2.69 -2.06 -0.61
N VAL A 26 3.50 -2.87 -1.32
CA VAL A 26 4.91 -2.53 -1.58
C VAL A 26 4.98 -1.21 -2.35
N THR A 27 4.23 -1.11 -3.45
CA THR A 27 4.20 0.10 -4.29
C THR A 27 3.76 1.32 -3.48
N ASN A 28 2.73 1.19 -2.65
CA ASN A 28 2.25 2.28 -1.81
C ASN A 28 3.26 2.67 -0.71
N SER A 29 3.93 1.69 -0.10
CA SER A 29 4.99 1.94 0.89
C SER A 29 6.14 2.74 0.29
N ILE A 30 6.59 2.38 -0.93
CA ILE A 30 7.64 3.07 -1.66
C ILE A 30 7.21 4.49 -2.01
N LYS A 31 6.02 4.68 -2.60
CA LYS A 31 5.49 6.02 -2.94
C LYS A 31 5.37 6.94 -1.72
N ASN A 32 4.94 6.38 -0.58
CA ASN A 32 4.89 7.13 0.68
C ASN A 32 6.30 7.55 1.11
N LEU A 33 7.30 6.67 0.99
CA LEU A 33 8.68 6.99 1.31
C LEU A 33 9.26 8.05 0.36
N GLU A 34 9.02 7.97 -0.95
CA GLU A 34 9.41 9.00 -1.93
C GLU A 34 8.78 10.36 -1.62
N THR A 35 7.52 10.36 -1.19
CA THR A 35 6.85 11.60 -0.76
C THR A 35 7.48 12.17 0.51
N ALA A 36 7.89 11.31 1.45
CA ALA A 36 8.64 11.73 2.63
C ALA A 36 10.05 12.26 2.27
N GLU A 37 10.76 11.65 1.31
CA GLU A 37 12.03 12.15 0.76
C GLU A 37 11.84 13.58 0.24
N TYR A 38 10.80 13.78 -0.58
CA TYR A 38 10.44 15.09 -1.11
C TYR A 38 10.15 16.12 0.00
N CYS A 39 9.39 15.75 1.03
CA CYS A 39 9.14 16.63 2.17
C CYS A 39 10.42 16.97 2.94
N SER A 40 11.29 15.99 3.17
CA SER A 40 12.59 16.18 3.83
C SER A 40 13.46 17.19 3.09
N ASP A 41 13.55 17.06 1.76
CA ASP A 41 14.28 17.99 0.91
C ASP A 41 13.72 19.41 0.96
N LEU A 42 12.39 19.55 0.94
CA LEU A 42 11.76 20.87 1.06
C LEU A 42 11.94 21.50 2.43
N ILE A 43 11.88 20.71 3.51
CA ILE A 43 12.15 21.18 4.88
C ILE A 43 13.56 21.77 4.94
N ARG A 44 14.56 21.04 4.47
CA ARG A 44 15.95 21.50 4.46
C ARG A 44 16.09 22.80 3.65
N ARG A 45 15.56 22.82 2.42
CA ARG A 45 15.63 24.01 1.54
C ARG A 45 14.92 25.22 2.12
N LEU A 46 13.80 25.03 2.83
CA LEU A 46 13.10 26.12 3.51
C LEU A 46 13.92 26.68 4.66
N LEU A 47 14.56 25.82 5.45
CA LEU A 47 15.45 26.26 6.52
C LEU A 47 16.67 27.00 5.97
N ASP A 48 17.30 26.47 4.92
CA ASP A 48 18.43 27.11 4.22
C ASP A 48 18.01 28.50 3.68
N ALA A 49 16.83 28.61 3.03
CA ALA A 49 16.33 29.88 2.53
C ALA A 49 16.02 30.90 3.66
N MET A 50 15.54 30.43 4.81
CA MET A 50 15.33 31.28 5.99
C MET A 50 16.67 31.78 6.56
N ASP A 51 17.72 30.96 6.52
CA ASP A 51 19.07 31.33 6.95
C ASP A 51 19.67 32.37 5.99
N GLU A 52 19.58 32.15 4.68
CA GLU A 52 20.05 33.09 3.66
C GLU A 52 19.36 34.46 3.76
N GLU A 53 18.04 34.49 3.92
CA GLU A 53 17.28 35.74 4.07
C GLU A 53 17.68 36.49 5.35
N GLN A 54 17.94 35.76 6.43
CA GLN A 54 18.41 36.34 7.69
C GLN A 54 19.82 36.91 7.56
N GLU A 55 20.74 36.19 6.92
CA GLU A 55 22.12 36.64 6.70
C GLU A 55 22.15 37.94 5.87
N GLN A 56 21.38 37.99 4.78
CA GLN A 56 21.25 39.18 3.95
C GLN A 56 20.72 40.37 4.76
N THR A 57 19.67 40.14 5.55
CA THR A 57 19.09 41.18 6.42
C THR A 57 20.11 41.69 7.44
N ASN A 58 20.85 40.79 8.09
CA ASN A 58 21.86 41.16 9.08
C ASN A 58 23.03 41.92 8.44
N GLU A 59 23.48 41.53 7.24
CA GLU A 59 24.51 42.28 6.51
C GLU A 59 24.08 43.70 6.18
N GLU A 60 22.85 43.90 5.70
CA GLU A 60 22.32 45.22 5.38
C GLU A 60 22.20 46.10 6.62
N MET A 61 21.74 45.50 7.73
CA MET A 61 21.70 46.16 9.03
C MET A 61 23.10 46.60 9.47
N TRP A 62 24.09 45.71 9.45
CA TRP A 62 25.46 46.04 9.86
C TRP A 62 26.10 47.11 8.97
N LYS A 63 25.82 47.09 7.65
CA LYS A 63 26.25 48.14 6.71
C LYS A 63 25.67 49.50 7.09
N LYS A 64 24.37 49.58 7.40
CA LYS A 64 23.71 50.82 7.83
C LYS A 64 24.24 51.30 9.19
N LEU A 65 24.37 50.40 10.16
CA LEU A 65 24.89 50.73 11.49
C LEU A 65 26.32 51.29 11.45
N LYS A 66 27.21 50.72 10.63
CA LYS A 66 28.59 51.23 10.44
C LYS A 66 28.62 52.63 9.83
N LYS A 67 27.66 52.95 8.95
CA LYS A 67 27.60 54.23 8.25
C LYS A 67 26.99 55.34 9.11
N GLU A 68 25.95 55.02 9.88
CA GLU A 68 25.12 56.01 10.56
C GLU A 68 25.35 56.06 12.08
N GLY A 69 26.09 55.10 12.64
CA GLY A 69 26.41 55.02 14.08
C GLY A 69 25.24 54.57 14.96
N GLN A 70 24.04 54.47 14.39
CA GLN A 70 22.82 53.99 15.03
C GLN A 70 21.95 53.25 14.01
N TYR A 71 21.11 52.32 14.48
CA TYR A 71 20.15 51.61 13.66
C TYR A 71 18.86 51.39 14.46
N SER A 72 17.72 51.74 13.88
CA SER A 72 16.39 51.50 14.45
C SER A 72 15.67 50.42 13.64
N PHE A 73 15.13 49.41 14.31
CA PHE A 73 14.36 48.34 13.67
C PHE A 73 12.90 48.75 13.48
N ASN A 74 12.38 48.53 12.28
CA ASN A 74 10.95 48.38 12.03
C ASN A 74 10.62 46.94 11.64
N ILE A 75 9.35 46.56 11.73
CA ILE A 75 8.88 45.22 11.34
C ILE A 75 9.23 44.91 9.88
N GLU A 76 9.26 45.92 9.01
CA GLU A 76 9.61 45.76 7.59
C GLU A 76 11.09 45.46 7.34
N ASP A 77 11.96 45.72 8.33
CA ASP A 77 13.39 45.43 8.26
C ASP A 77 13.70 43.96 8.63
N PHE A 78 12.69 43.18 9.06
CA PHE A 78 12.86 41.76 9.35
C PHE A 78 12.68 40.88 8.10
N PRO A 79 13.31 39.69 8.05
CA PRO A 79 13.06 38.71 7.00
C PRO A 79 11.56 38.49 6.84
N LYS A 80 11.08 38.62 5.61
CA LYS A 80 9.67 38.44 5.29
C LYS A 80 9.29 36.98 5.40
N GLY A 81 10.23 36.08 5.09
CA GLY A 81 10.04 34.64 5.20
C GLY A 81 8.89 34.17 4.33
N LYS A 82 8.88 34.57 3.05
CA LYS A 82 7.80 34.23 2.10
C LYS A 82 8.34 33.78 0.76
N VAL A 83 7.61 32.85 0.16
CA VAL A 83 7.80 32.34 -1.21
C VAL A 83 6.52 32.50 -2.01
N ASP A 84 6.64 32.75 -3.31
CA ASP A 84 5.50 32.72 -4.22
C ASP A 84 5.21 31.28 -4.65
N ILE A 85 3.95 30.84 -4.45
CA ILE A 85 3.45 29.56 -4.95
C ILE A 85 2.25 29.85 -5.83
N LEU A 86 2.44 29.75 -7.14
CA LEU A 86 1.40 29.96 -8.15
C LEU A 86 0.68 31.33 -8.00
N GLY A 87 1.46 32.40 -7.75
CA GLY A 87 0.93 33.75 -7.55
C GLY A 87 0.38 34.03 -6.14
N LYS A 88 0.51 33.08 -5.21
CA LYS A 88 0.16 33.27 -3.80
C LYS A 88 1.43 33.44 -2.97
N SER A 89 1.52 34.56 -2.26
CA SER A 89 2.57 34.76 -1.26
C SER A 89 2.30 33.91 -0.01
N VAL A 90 3.18 32.95 0.26
CA VAL A 90 3.04 31.97 1.34
C VAL A 90 4.24 32.07 2.29
N SER A 91 4.01 31.99 3.60
CA SER A 91 5.08 32.04 4.59
C SER A 91 5.92 30.75 4.64
N HIS A 92 7.24 30.88 4.78
CA HIS A 92 8.17 29.78 5.05
C HIS A 92 7.75 28.98 6.29
N TYR A 93 7.33 29.67 7.37
CA TYR A 93 6.90 28.98 8.59
C TYR A 93 5.67 28.09 8.36
N PHE A 94 4.69 28.58 7.61
CA PHE A 94 3.52 27.78 7.24
C PHE A 94 3.92 26.54 6.42
N LEU A 95 4.81 26.70 5.45
CA LEU A 95 5.27 25.58 4.64
C LEU A 95 6.09 24.58 5.44
N LEU A 96 6.97 25.07 6.32
CA LEU A 96 7.77 24.23 7.21
C LEU A 96 6.87 23.37 8.11
N ASP A 97 5.86 24.00 8.74
CA ASP A 97 4.87 23.31 9.55
C ASP A 97 4.09 22.26 8.77
N LYS A 98 3.61 22.62 7.58
CA LYS A 98 2.93 21.69 6.68
C LYS A 98 3.81 20.49 6.31
N TYR A 99 5.03 20.74 5.83
CA TYR A 99 5.89 19.67 5.33
C TYR A 99 6.43 18.77 6.44
N ILE A 100 6.65 19.27 7.65
CA ILE A 100 7.00 18.42 8.81
C ILE A 100 5.86 17.46 9.14
N LYS A 101 4.60 17.95 9.13
CA LYS A 101 3.43 17.10 9.36
C LYS A 101 3.27 16.04 8.28
N ASP A 102 3.36 16.45 7.02
CA ASP A 102 3.28 15.54 5.89
C ASP A 102 4.40 14.50 5.94
N PHE A 103 5.64 14.91 6.21
CA PHE A 103 6.80 14.04 6.35
C PHE A 103 6.53 12.88 7.33
N PHE A 104 6.16 13.19 8.57
CA PHE A 104 5.90 12.15 9.59
C PHE A 104 4.66 11.32 9.27
N GLN A 105 3.64 11.91 8.63
CA GLN A 105 2.46 11.16 8.17
C GLN A 105 2.83 10.15 7.08
N TYR A 106 3.65 10.53 6.10
CA TYR A 106 4.06 9.65 5.03
C TYR A 106 5.02 8.56 5.49
N LEU A 107 5.92 8.84 6.44
CA LEU A 107 6.70 7.79 7.11
C LEU A 107 5.79 6.77 7.83
N ARG A 108 4.77 7.25 8.55
CA ARG A 108 3.80 6.39 9.22
C ARG A 108 3.00 5.55 8.23
N ASN A 109 2.52 6.16 7.14
CA ASN A 109 1.78 5.47 6.09
C ASN A 109 2.64 4.40 5.40
N SER A 110 3.95 4.64 5.23
CA SER A 110 4.86 3.63 4.70
C SER A 110 4.91 2.38 5.60
N LEU A 111 5.04 2.57 6.91
CA LEU A 111 5.00 1.45 7.87
C LEU A 111 3.66 0.69 7.88
N ASP A 112 2.54 1.41 7.76
CA ASP A 112 1.21 0.79 7.73
C ASP A 112 1.01 0.00 6.43
N SER A 113 1.43 0.53 5.26
CA SER A 113 1.46 -0.22 4.00
C SER A 113 2.37 -1.45 4.08
N LEU A 114 3.55 -1.34 4.71
CA LEU A 114 4.44 -2.47 4.89
C LEU A 114 3.83 -3.56 5.78
N ALA A 115 3.07 -3.16 6.81
CA ALA A 115 2.30 -4.09 7.63
C ALA A 115 1.21 -4.81 6.80
N GLN A 116 0.51 -4.09 5.92
CA GLN A 116 -0.47 -4.67 4.99
C GLN A 116 0.17 -5.66 4.01
N PHE A 117 1.36 -5.34 3.50
CA PHE A 117 2.15 -6.26 2.69
C PHE A 117 2.47 -7.56 3.44
N ILE A 118 3.00 -7.46 4.67
CA ILE A 118 3.32 -8.64 5.50
C ILE A 118 2.05 -9.45 5.83
N ASN A 119 0.93 -8.77 6.09
CA ASN A 119 -0.35 -9.41 6.36
C ASN A 119 -0.85 -10.26 5.18
N LEU A 120 -0.79 -9.73 3.95
CA LEU A 120 -1.28 -10.46 2.77
C LEU A 120 -0.28 -11.47 2.20
N THR A 121 0.99 -11.36 2.56
CA THR A 121 2.02 -12.34 2.20
C THR A 121 2.13 -13.46 3.24
N LEU A 122 2.62 -13.15 4.44
CA LEU A 122 3.01 -14.16 5.43
C LEU A 122 1.84 -14.64 6.31
N LEU A 123 0.75 -13.87 6.38
CA LEU A 123 -0.50 -14.29 7.05
C LEU A 123 -1.60 -14.64 6.04
N ALA A 124 -1.23 -14.88 4.78
CA ALA A 124 -2.12 -15.18 3.65
C ALA A 124 -3.22 -16.22 3.90
N GLU A 125 -3.00 -17.17 4.82
CA GLU A 125 -3.98 -18.22 5.14
C GLU A 125 -5.16 -17.70 5.94
N ASN A 126 -4.90 -16.74 6.82
CA ASN A 126 -5.91 -16.09 7.65
C ASN A 126 -5.51 -14.62 7.84
N PRO A 127 -5.58 -13.81 6.77
CA PRO A 127 -5.14 -12.44 6.82
C PRO A 127 -6.09 -11.65 7.74
N MET A 128 -5.54 -10.66 8.41
CA MET A 128 -6.37 -9.70 9.11
C MET A 128 -7.12 -8.84 8.09
N ASP A 129 -8.29 -8.35 8.50
CA ASP A 129 -9.03 -7.31 7.79
C ASP A 129 -8.11 -6.11 7.51
N ILE A 130 -7.96 -5.78 6.23
CA ILE A 130 -6.99 -4.81 5.72
C ILE A 130 -7.21 -3.41 6.29
N GLU A 131 -8.46 -3.07 6.62
CA GLU A 131 -8.83 -1.78 7.22
C GLU A 131 -8.42 -1.69 8.70
N ARG A 132 -8.13 -2.83 9.33
CA ARG A 132 -7.77 -2.94 10.74
C ARG A 132 -6.30 -3.28 10.95
N VAL A 133 -5.53 -3.34 9.87
CA VAL A 133 -4.09 -3.61 9.91
C VAL A 133 -3.36 -2.40 10.47
N ASP A 134 -2.53 -2.65 11.48
CA ASP A 134 -1.48 -1.74 11.90
C ASP A 134 -0.20 -2.56 12.17
N PHE A 135 0.94 -1.88 12.15
CA PHE A 135 2.24 -2.54 12.32
C PHE A 135 2.33 -3.39 13.63
N PRO A 136 1.92 -2.90 14.81
CA PRO A 136 1.92 -3.72 16.04
C PRO A 136 1.01 -4.96 16.01
N ARG A 137 -0.18 -4.86 15.40
CA ARG A 137 -1.12 -5.97 15.28
C ARG A 137 -0.59 -7.06 14.37
N VAL A 138 0.01 -6.70 13.24
CA VAL A 138 0.64 -7.67 12.33
C VAL A 138 1.74 -8.41 13.05
N LEU A 139 2.62 -7.70 13.77
CA LEU A 139 3.66 -8.34 14.56
C LEU A 139 3.07 -9.32 15.59
N THR A 140 2.00 -8.93 16.29
CA THR A 140 1.33 -9.79 17.28
C THR A 140 0.76 -11.07 16.64
N SER A 141 0.18 -10.95 15.45
CA SER A 141 -0.33 -12.11 14.70
C SER A 141 0.81 -12.98 14.17
N LEU A 142 1.88 -12.37 13.66
CA LEU A 142 3.06 -13.08 13.13
C LEU A 142 3.79 -13.87 14.21
N LYS A 143 3.85 -13.36 15.45
CA LYS A 143 4.43 -14.07 16.62
C LYS A 143 3.73 -15.39 16.95
N LYS A 144 2.48 -15.59 16.52
CA LYS A 144 1.75 -16.86 16.71
C LYS A 144 2.21 -17.94 15.72
N GLN A 145 2.93 -17.56 14.66
CA GLN A 145 3.47 -18.46 13.66
C GLN A 145 4.87 -18.95 14.08
N SER A 146 5.14 -20.24 13.90
CA SER A 146 6.46 -20.81 14.16
C SER A 146 7.52 -20.30 13.17
N ASN A 147 7.11 -20.01 11.94
CA ASN A 147 7.96 -19.59 10.82
C ASN A 147 8.27 -18.07 10.88
N TYR A 148 8.97 -17.55 9.87
CA TYR A 148 9.19 -16.11 9.64
C TYR A 148 10.05 -15.40 10.70
N VAL A 149 11.16 -16.04 11.11
CA VAL A 149 12.00 -15.58 12.22
C VAL A 149 12.68 -14.25 11.90
N ALA A 150 13.20 -14.09 10.68
CA ALA A 150 13.87 -12.86 10.27
C ALA A 150 12.90 -11.68 10.23
N VAL A 151 11.71 -11.86 9.63
CA VAL A 151 10.69 -10.81 9.59
C VAL A 151 10.20 -10.45 11.00
N LYS A 152 9.96 -11.44 11.87
CA LYS A 152 9.56 -11.17 13.27
C LYS A 152 10.62 -10.36 14.02
N THR A 153 11.87 -10.76 13.93
CA THR A 153 13.00 -10.11 14.62
C THR A 153 13.13 -8.65 14.17
N GLU A 154 13.02 -8.43 12.86
CA GLU A 154 13.13 -7.11 12.27
C GLU A 154 11.96 -6.20 12.66
N MET A 155 10.73 -6.71 12.60
CA MET A 155 9.56 -5.96 13.06
C MET A 155 9.64 -5.63 14.56
N GLU A 156 10.17 -6.54 15.40
CA GLU A 156 10.40 -6.29 16.82
C GLU A 156 11.42 -5.18 17.04
N PHE A 157 12.54 -5.24 16.32
CA PHE A 157 13.57 -4.21 16.36
C PHE A 157 12.98 -2.84 16.04
N ILE A 158 12.29 -2.72 14.89
CA ILE A 158 11.62 -1.48 14.48
C ILE A 158 10.63 -1.00 15.54
N LYS A 159 9.76 -1.89 16.04
CA LYS A 159 8.74 -1.53 17.03
C LYS A 159 9.34 -0.99 18.34
N SER A 160 10.54 -1.44 18.70
CA SER A 160 11.26 -1.06 19.91
C SER A 160 12.12 0.20 19.77
N SER A 161 12.32 0.71 18.54
CA SER A 161 13.23 1.82 18.28
C SER A 161 12.66 3.16 18.74
N VAL A 162 13.57 4.10 19.00
CA VAL A 162 13.19 5.47 19.38
C VAL A 162 12.60 6.23 18.20
N GLU A 163 13.04 5.93 16.98
CA GLU A 163 12.57 6.51 15.73
C GLU A 163 11.11 6.12 15.47
N TYR A 164 10.78 4.83 15.58
CA TYR A 164 9.39 4.35 15.44
C TYR A 164 8.48 4.97 16.49
N ALA A 165 8.95 5.04 17.74
CA ALA A 165 8.21 5.66 18.83
C ALA A 165 7.93 7.14 18.56
N TYR A 166 8.94 7.88 18.10
CA TYR A 166 8.81 9.30 17.75
C TYR A 166 7.81 9.50 16.59
N ILE A 167 7.97 8.78 15.48
CA ILE A 167 7.07 8.88 14.30
C ILE A 167 5.63 8.60 14.73
N SER A 168 5.41 7.50 15.46
CA SER A 168 4.07 7.07 15.86
C SER A 168 3.40 8.06 16.80
N GLU A 169 4.14 8.59 17.78
CA GLU A 169 3.55 9.53 18.74
C GLU A 169 3.41 10.94 18.21
N PHE A 170 4.32 11.41 17.36
CA PHE A 170 4.16 12.66 16.64
C PHE A 170 2.88 12.62 15.78
N ASN A 171 2.71 11.57 14.99
CA ASN A 171 1.54 11.41 14.13
C ASN A 171 0.23 11.35 14.94
N ASN A 172 0.19 10.51 15.98
CA ASN A 172 -0.97 10.42 16.86
C ASN A 172 -1.32 11.76 17.52
N LYS A 173 -0.31 12.54 17.91
CA LYS A 173 -0.50 13.86 18.51
C LYS A 173 -1.18 14.81 17.51
N VAL A 174 -0.58 14.99 16.33
CA VAL A 174 -1.08 15.91 15.29
C VAL A 174 -2.49 15.51 14.81
N LYS A 175 -2.75 14.20 14.66
CA LYS A 175 -4.03 13.70 14.15
C LYS A 175 -5.18 13.76 15.16
N HIS A 176 -4.92 13.51 16.44
CA HIS A 176 -5.99 13.25 17.42
C HIS A 176 -5.99 14.15 18.65
N ILE A 177 -4.89 14.84 18.96
CA ILE A 177 -4.74 15.53 20.25
C ILE A 177 -4.54 17.04 20.04
N SER A 178 -3.43 17.42 19.43
CA SER A 178 -3.06 18.83 19.26
C SER A 178 -1.89 18.95 18.29
N ASP A 179 -1.59 20.17 17.87
CA ASP A 179 -0.41 20.43 17.07
C ASP A 179 0.91 20.20 17.84
N ALA A 180 2.01 19.98 17.09
CA ALA A 180 3.37 19.97 17.60
C ALA A 180 3.99 21.35 17.36
N LYS A 181 4.43 22.02 18.44
CA LYS A 181 4.97 23.37 18.33
C LYS A 181 6.34 23.37 17.66
N LEU A 182 6.50 24.16 16.60
CA LEU A 182 7.79 24.46 16.01
C LEU A 182 8.40 25.72 16.62
N VAL A 183 9.71 25.70 16.82
CA VAL A 183 10.49 26.86 17.23
C VAL A 183 11.53 27.13 16.16
N VAL A 184 11.28 28.16 15.37
CA VAL A 184 12.24 28.71 14.42
C VAL A 184 12.63 30.09 14.93
N SER A 185 13.88 30.22 15.37
CA SER A 185 14.40 31.49 15.87
C SER A 185 15.74 31.80 15.23
N ARG A 186 15.99 33.07 14.97
CA ARG A 186 17.26 33.58 14.47
C ARG A 186 17.70 34.77 15.31
N SER A 187 18.98 34.85 15.56
CA SER A 187 19.63 35.97 16.21
C SER A 187 19.99 37.00 15.15
N ILE A 188 19.70 38.24 15.49
CA ILE A 188 19.96 39.42 14.66
C ILE A 188 21.45 39.79 14.71
N LEU A 189 22.15 39.45 15.81
CA LEU A 189 23.49 39.96 16.08
C LEU A 189 24.61 39.02 15.64
N ASP A 190 24.40 37.71 15.77
CA ASP A 190 25.45 36.69 15.59
C ASP A 190 25.04 35.55 14.65
N ASN A 191 23.95 35.73 13.89
CA ASN A 191 23.39 34.74 12.97
C ASN A 191 23.07 33.36 13.61
N SER A 192 23.12 33.24 14.94
CA SER A 192 22.78 31.97 15.60
C SER A 192 21.29 31.65 15.44
N GLY A 193 20.97 30.38 15.26
CA GLY A 193 19.61 29.93 14.98
C GLY A 193 19.20 28.71 15.78
N LYS A 194 17.89 28.51 15.91
CA LYS A 194 17.30 27.25 16.38
C LYS A 194 16.19 26.84 15.45
N ASN A 195 16.18 25.56 15.07
CA ASN A 195 15.18 24.92 14.24
C ASN A 195 14.71 23.67 14.98
N LEU A 196 13.65 23.80 15.79
CA LEU A 196 13.30 22.78 16.76
C LEU A 196 11.84 22.35 16.64
N ILE A 197 11.62 21.05 16.82
CA ILE A 197 10.30 20.52 17.21
C ILE A 197 10.30 20.48 18.74
N SER A 198 9.38 21.24 19.34
CA SER A 198 9.27 21.36 20.80
C SER A 198 8.98 20.01 21.44
N SER A 199 9.43 19.85 22.69
CA SER A 199 9.06 18.68 23.49
C SER A 199 7.54 18.49 23.59
N PHE A 200 7.10 17.25 23.65
CA PHE A 200 5.68 16.90 23.84
C PHE A 200 5.53 15.69 24.76
N VAL A 201 4.38 15.58 25.43
CA VAL A 201 4.12 14.49 26.39
C VAL A 201 3.02 13.57 25.86
N LYS A 202 3.21 12.26 26.01
CA LYS A 202 2.19 11.26 25.73
C LYS A 202 2.10 10.26 26.87
N LYS A 203 0.90 10.05 27.44
CA LYS A 203 0.67 9.08 28.53
C LYS A 203 1.65 9.22 29.71
N GLY A 204 2.11 10.44 29.98
CA GLY A 204 3.09 10.73 31.03
C GLY A 204 4.56 10.64 30.59
N GLU A 205 4.86 10.11 29.41
CA GLU A 205 6.22 9.99 28.87
C GLU A 205 6.60 11.24 28.05
N PRO A 206 7.71 11.92 28.38
CA PRO A 206 8.17 13.10 27.66
C PRO A 206 9.03 12.73 26.44
N PHE A 207 8.67 13.24 25.27
CA PHE A 207 9.53 13.32 24.11
C PHE A 207 10.29 14.64 24.15
N LYS A 208 11.63 14.55 24.18
CA LYS A 208 12.51 15.73 24.25
C LYS A 208 12.43 16.55 22.97
N GLU A 209 12.74 17.83 23.10
CA GLU A 209 12.93 18.72 21.97
C GLU A 209 13.98 18.16 20.99
N GLN A 210 13.70 18.28 19.69
CA GLN A 210 14.55 17.75 18.62
C GLN A 210 14.90 18.84 17.61
N GLU A 211 16.12 18.82 17.10
CA GLU A 211 16.49 19.63 15.93
C GLU A 211 15.85 19.05 14.67
N ILE A 212 15.21 19.91 13.87
CA ILE A 212 14.34 19.52 12.76
C ILE A 212 15.11 18.71 11.72
N ASN A 213 16.23 19.21 11.21
CA ASN A 213 16.99 18.50 10.16
C ASN A 213 17.51 17.15 10.66
N THR A 214 17.94 17.10 11.91
CA THR A 214 18.45 15.91 12.58
C THR A 214 17.37 14.84 12.69
N ILE A 215 16.22 15.15 13.27
CA ILE A 215 15.16 14.15 13.47
C ILE A 215 14.53 13.71 12.15
N VAL A 216 14.38 14.63 11.19
CA VAL A 216 13.90 14.32 9.83
C VAL A 216 14.86 13.36 9.13
N ALA A 217 16.16 13.67 9.09
CA ALA A 217 17.15 12.80 8.46
C ALA A 217 17.24 11.43 9.16
N GLN A 218 17.31 11.42 10.50
CA GLN A 218 17.40 10.18 11.28
C GLN A 218 16.21 9.25 11.04
N THR A 219 14.98 9.78 11.13
CA THR A 219 13.78 8.97 10.95
C THR A 219 13.57 8.54 9.51
N TYR A 220 13.91 9.37 8.53
CA TYR A 220 13.88 8.97 7.12
C TYR A 220 14.84 7.81 6.85
N SER A 221 16.13 7.97 7.17
CA SER A 221 17.15 6.94 6.91
C SER A 221 16.87 5.65 7.67
N PHE A 222 16.30 5.75 8.88
CA PHE A 222 15.85 4.60 9.64
C PHE A 222 14.76 3.83 8.86
N ILE A 223 13.68 4.49 8.46
CA ILE A 223 12.58 3.82 7.76
C ILE A 223 13.02 3.27 6.40
N GLU A 224 13.80 4.03 5.64
CA GLU A 224 14.35 3.59 4.34
C GLU A 224 15.15 2.28 4.48
N SER A 225 16.10 2.25 5.41
CA SER A 225 16.98 1.08 5.62
C SER A 225 16.19 -0.16 6.08
N HIS A 226 15.24 0.03 7.00
CA HIS A 226 14.48 -1.06 7.58
C HIS A 226 13.33 -1.56 6.69
N LEU A 227 12.81 -0.73 5.80
CA LEU A 227 11.87 -1.13 4.77
C LEU A 227 12.54 -2.10 3.79
N ASP A 228 13.73 -1.75 3.29
CA ASP A 228 14.49 -2.61 2.39
C ASP A 228 14.80 -3.96 3.03
N LEU A 229 15.25 -3.94 4.28
CA LEU A 229 15.57 -5.15 5.03
C LEU A 229 14.34 -6.02 5.27
N LEU A 230 13.19 -5.44 5.64
CA LEU A 230 11.95 -6.18 5.82
C LEU A 230 11.48 -6.83 4.53
N ILE A 231 11.49 -6.10 3.41
CA ILE A 231 11.10 -6.66 2.12
C ILE A 231 12.05 -7.79 1.73
N GLY A 232 13.35 -7.62 1.92
CA GLY A 232 14.36 -8.67 1.71
C GLY A 232 14.09 -9.92 2.57
N ASN A 233 13.76 -9.74 3.84
CA ASN A 233 13.43 -10.83 4.74
C ASN A 233 12.15 -11.56 4.31
N VAL A 234 11.11 -10.84 3.88
CA VAL A 234 9.89 -11.45 3.32
C VAL A 234 10.23 -12.29 2.09
N LYS A 235 11.06 -11.78 1.16
CA LYS A 235 11.49 -12.54 -0.03
C LYS A 235 12.17 -13.86 0.34
N ASN A 236 13.00 -13.85 1.38
CA ASN A 236 13.72 -15.05 1.82
C ASN A 236 12.80 -16.06 2.51
N GLU A 237 11.79 -15.60 3.23
CA GLU A 237 10.94 -16.45 4.07
C GLU A 237 9.60 -16.83 3.44
N ILE A 238 9.21 -16.23 2.30
CA ILE A 238 7.95 -16.51 1.58
C ILE A 238 7.82 -17.98 1.19
N SER A 239 8.95 -18.67 0.99
CA SER A 239 9.04 -20.12 0.73
C SER A 239 8.33 -20.99 1.78
N ASN A 240 8.21 -20.48 3.01
CA ASN A 240 7.61 -21.18 4.14
C ASN A 240 6.07 -21.05 4.22
N LEU A 241 5.40 -20.46 3.22
CA LEU A 241 3.93 -20.48 3.13
C LEU A 241 3.42 -21.92 2.99
N ALA A 242 2.55 -22.35 3.91
CA ALA A 242 2.11 -23.74 3.98
C ALA A 242 0.98 -24.10 2.99
N MET A 243 0.16 -23.14 2.52
CA MET A 243 -1.01 -23.46 1.68
C MET A 243 -1.20 -22.57 0.43
N ARG A 244 -0.50 -22.90 -0.67
CA ARG A 244 -0.66 -22.23 -1.98
C ARG A 244 -1.87 -22.72 -2.80
N ASP A 245 -2.36 -23.92 -2.52
CA ASP A 245 -3.32 -24.62 -3.40
C ASP A 245 -4.75 -24.08 -3.32
N ARG A 246 -5.03 -23.16 -2.39
CA ARG A 246 -6.36 -22.55 -2.19
C ARG A 246 -6.57 -21.27 -2.99
N ARG A 247 -5.58 -20.83 -3.77
CA ARG A 247 -5.61 -19.57 -4.51
C ARG A 247 -5.53 -19.82 -6.01
N TYR A 248 -6.30 -19.06 -6.79
CA TYR A 248 -6.39 -19.22 -8.24
C TYR A 248 -6.19 -17.89 -8.96
N TYR A 249 -5.37 -17.92 -10.01
CA TYR A 249 -5.11 -16.79 -10.90
C TYR A 249 -5.92 -16.81 -12.19
N GLN A 250 -6.26 -18.00 -12.64
CA GLN A 250 -6.96 -18.23 -13.90
C GLN A 250 -8.04 -19.26 -13.67
N ILE A 251 -9.13 -19.10 -14.41
CA ILE A 251 -10.26 -20.02 -14.41
C ILE A 251 -10.67 -20.30 -15.85
N LYS A 252 -11.50 -21.31 -16.04
CA LYS A 252 -11.94 -21.73 -17.36
C LYS A 252 -13.35 -21.23 -17.65
N PHE A 253 -13.67 -21.15 -18.93
CA PHE A 253 -15.04 -20.90 -19.38
C PHE A 253 -15.45 -21.86 -20.47
N GLU A 254 -16.75 -22.13 -20.55
CA GLU A 254 -17.36 -22.73 -21.72
C GLU A 254 -18.68 -22.05 -22.01
N GLY A 255 -18.94 -21.83 -23.29
CA GLY A 255 -20.15 -21.15 -23.71
C GLY A 255 -20.73 -21.73 -24.97
N GLN A 256 -21.99 -21.41 -25.17
CA GLN A 256 -22.72 -21.67 -26.41
C GLN A 256 -23.33 -20.37 -26.86
N ARG A 257 -23.17 -20.04 -28.14
CA ARG A 257 -23.80 -18.89 -28.78
C ARG A 257 -24.72 -19.36 -29.88
N ILE A 258 -26.01 -19.08 -29.75
CA ILE A 258 -27.02 -19.44 -30.76
C ILE A 258 -27.30 -18.22 -31.65
N ASN A 259 -27.18 -18.39 -32.97
CA ASN A 259 -27.49 -17.32 -33.92
C ASN A 259 -28.97 -16.97 -33.85
N GLY A 260 -29.29 -15.69 -33.61
CA GLY A 260 -30.67 -15.20 -33.54
C GLY A 260 -31.38 -15.43 -32.21
N ASP A 261 -30.74 -16.09 -31.23
CA ASP A 261 -31.35 -16.39 -29.92
C ASP A 261 -30.40 -16.05 -28.75
N ALA A 262 -30.60 -14.86 -28.21
CA ALA A 262 -29.87 -14.37 -27.05
C ALA A 262 -30.27 -15.06 -25.74
N GLN A 263 -31.47 -15.65 -25.65
CA GLN A 263 -31.97 -16.28 -24.41
C GLN A 263 -31.35 -17.66 -24.18
N ASN A 264 -30.95 -18.34 -25.26
CA ASN A 264 -30.30 -19.65 -25.22
C ASN A 264 -28.76 -19.57 -25.39
N THR A 265 -28.20 -18.36 -25.36
CA THR A 265 -26.75 -18.14 -25.32
C THR A 265 -26.30 -18.12 -23.86
N PHE A 266 -25.25 -18.88 -23.51
CA PHE A 266 -24.76 -18.96 -22.13
C PHE A 266 -23.23 -19.02 -22.05
N THR A 267 -22.69 -18.65 -20.89
CA THR A 267 -21.27 -18.85 -20.58
C THR A 267 -21.11 -19.25 -19.12
N ASN A 268 -20.63 -20.46 -18.92
CA ASN A 268 -20.32 -21.00 -17.60
C ASN A 268 -18.85 -20.79 -17.30
N ILE A 269 -18.57 -20.36 -16.08
CA ILE A 269 -17.24 -20.14 -15.55
C ILE A 269 -16.94 -21.27 -14.56
N PHE A 270 -15.79 -21.93 -14.69
CA PHE A 270 -15.49 -23.14 -13.91
C PHE A 270 -14.01 -23.34 -13.59
N ILE A 271 -13.75 -24.21 -12.63
CA ILE A 271 -12.45 -24.85 -12.39
C ILE A 271 -12.58 -26.36 -12.60
N GLU A 272 -11.48 -27.02 -12.94
CA GLU A 272 -11.43 -28.47 -13.09
C GLU A 272 -10.85 -29.13 -11.84
N CYS A 273 -11.34 -30.32 -11.52
CA CYS A 273 -10.76 -31.16 -10.48
C CYS A 273 -10.87 -32.65 -10.83
N ALA A 274 -9.90 -33.44 -10.36
CA ALA A 274 -10.02 -34.90 -10.39
C ALA A 274 -11.03 -35.40 -9.34
N ASP A 275 -11.11 -34.72 -8.19
CA ASP A 275 -11.94 -35.11 -7.05
C ASP A 275 -12.36 -33.85 -6.27
N ILE A 276 -13.67 -33.60 -6.16
CA ILE A 276 -14.23 -32.43 -5.48
C ILE A 276 -14.00 -32.47 -3.96
N ASP A 277 -13.90 -33.66 -3.37
CA ASP A 277 -13.71 -33.81 -1.94
C ASP A 277 -12.28 -33.41 -1.52
N LYS A 278 -11.33 -33.44 -2.46
CA LYS A 278 -9.95 -32.97 -2.25
C LYS A 278 -9.80 -31.46 -2.40
N LEU A 279 -10.78 -30.77 -2.98
CA LEU A 279 -10.72 -29.31 -3.05
C LEU A 279 -10.97 -28.70 -1.67
N ALA A 280 -10.31 -27.58 -1.38
CA ALA A 280 -10.48 -26.87 -0.12
C ALA A 280 -11.92 -26.35 0.05
N ASP A 281 -12.42 -26.31 1.29
CA ASP A 281 -13.75 -25.78 1.57
C ASP A 281 -13.89 -24.30 1.24
N GLU A 282 -12.77 -23.56 1.26
CA GLU A 282 -12.69 -22.18 0.83
C GLU A 282 -11.50 -21.95 -0.10
N ILE A 283 -11.74 -21.15 -1.13
CA ILE A 283 -10.72 -20.73 -2.10
C ILE A 283 -10.73 -19.21 -2.27
N GLY A 284 -9.60 -18.66 -2.68
CA GLY A 284 -9.47 -17.27 -3.12
C GLY A 284 -9.24 -17.19 -4.63
N ILE A 285 -9.90 -16.25 -5.30
CA ILE A 285 -9.67 -15.98 -6.73
C ILE A 285 -9.32 -14.50 -6.93
N LEU A 286 -8.17 -14.27 -7.56
CA LEU A 286 -7.69 -12.98 -8.06
C LEU A 286 -7.25 -13.21 -9.50
N PHE A 287 -7.77 -12.49 -10.48
CA PHE A 287 -7.33 -12.71 -11.85
C PHE A 287 -5.96 -12.11 -12.10
N VAL A 288 -5.02 -12.93 -12.55
CA VAL A 288 -3.66 -12.52 -12.87
C VAL A 288 -3.24 -13.13 -14.20
N ASN A 289 -2.72 -12.27 -15.09
CA ASN A 289 -2.05 -12.68 -16.32
C ASN A 289 -0.64 -12.12 -16.31
N ASP A 290 0.33 -13.02 -16.31
CA ASP A 290 1.76 -12.76 -16.28
C ASP A 290 2.48 -13.24 -17.54
N VAL A 291 1.76 -13.38 -18.67
CA VAL A 291 2.35 -13.73 -19.98
C VAL A 291 3.40 -12.71 -20.41
N ASP A 292 3.12 -11.43 -20.15
CA ASP A 292 4.08 -10.35 -20.27
C ASP A 292 4.55 -9.96 -18.85
N LYS A 293 5.78 -10.35 -18.50
CA LYS A 293 6.35 -10.10 -17.17
C LYS A 293 6.56 -8.60 -16.90
N ASP A 294 6.71 -7.79 -17.94
CA ASP A 294 6.84 -6.34 -17.81
C ASP A 294 5.47 -5.65 -17.64
N ASN A 295 4.38 -6.34 -18.03
CA ASN A 295 3.02 -5.81 -17.99
C ASN A 295 2.02 -6.84 -17.44
N ILE A 296 2.23 -7.22 -16.18
CA ILE A 296 1.33 -8.10 -15.44
C ILE A 296 -0.04 -7.42 -15.33
N ARG A 297 -1.09 -8.11 -15.80
CA ARG A 297 -2.47 -7.64 -15.69
C ARG A 297 -3.11 -8.30 -14.48
N VAL A 298 -3.85 -7.52 -13.71
CA VAL A 298 -4.54 -8.01 -12.52
C VAL A 298 -5.94 -7.41 -12.45
N MET A 299 -6.92 -8.20 -12.00
CA MET A 299 -8.25 -7.70 -11.65
C MET A 299 -8.93 -8.57 -10.59
N ASN A 300 -9.88 -7.98 -9.86
CA ASN A 300 -10.73 -8.73 -8.94
C ASN A 300 -11.69 -9.66 -9.69
N CYS A 301 -11.98 -10.82 -9.10
CA CYS A 301 -12.94 -11.76 -9.67
C CYS A 301 -14.38 -11.26 -9.44
N GLU A 302 -15.12 -11.00 -10.53
CA GLU A 302 -16.47 -10.44 -10.49
C GLU A 302 -17.59 -11.48 -10.36
N TYR A 303 -17.31 -12.77 -10.63
CA TYR A 303 -18.37 -13.79 -10.67
C TYR A 303 -18.78 -14.25 -9.27
N ASP A 304 -20.08 -14.34 -9.03
CA ASP A 304 -20.62 -14.85 -7.76
C ASP A 304 -20.52 -16.38 -7.64
N GLU A 305 -20.46 -17.07 -8.78
CA GLU A 305 -20.51 -18.53 -8.86
C GLU A 305 -19.44 -19.04 -9.82
N ILE A 306 -18.65 -19.99 -9.34
CA ILE A 306 -17.62 -20.68 -10.11
C ILE A 306 -17.94 -22.17 -10.05
N PHE A 307 -18.29 -22.78 -11.17
CA PHE A 307 -18.62 -24.20 -11.20
C PHE A 307 -17.37 -25.08 -11.04
N VAL A 308 -17.58 -26.32 -10.59
CA VAL A 308 -16.54 -27.34 -10.51
C VAL A 308 -16.87 -28.45 -11.49
N LYS A 309 -15.94 -28.73 -12.40
CA LYS A 309 -16.08 -29.72 -13.46
C LYS A 309 -15.10 -30.87 -13.23
N ASP A 310 -15.57 -32.11 -13.32
CA ASP A 310 -14.72 -33.29 -13.26
C ASP A 310 -14.00 -33.56 -14.59
N GLU A 311 -13.05 -34.50 -14.60
CA GLU A 311 -12.31 -34.92 -15.80
C GLU A 311 -13.22 -35.49 -16.91
N GLY A 312 -14.40 -36.02 -16.54
CA GLY A 312 -15.42 -36.51 -17.46
C GLY A 312 -16.27 -35.40 -18.09
N GLY A 313 -16.04 -34.15 -17.68
CA GLY A 313 -16.75 -32.98 -18.16
C GLY A 313 -18.13 -32.77 -17.51
N LYS A 314 -18.40 -33.41 -16.37
CA LYS A 314 -19.63 -33.24 -15.61
C LYS A 314 -19.44 -32.20 -14.51
N TYR A 315 -20.46 -31.37 -14.29
CA TYR A 315 -20.49 -30.46 -13.14
C TYR A 315 -20.79 -31.23 -11.86
N VAL A 316 -19.87 -31.17 -10.90
CA VAL A 316 -19.91 -31.93 -9.64
C VAL A 316 -20.13 -31.05 -8.41
N GLY A 317 -20.00 -29.73 -8.55
CA GLY A 317 -20.29 -28.76 -7.51
C GLY A 317 -20.08 -27.33 -8.00
N LYS A 318 -20.07 -26.39 -7.06
CA LYS A 318 -19.73 -24.99 -7.30
C LYS A 318 -19.08 -24.34 -6.09
N TYR A 319 -18.46 -23.20 -6.33
CA TYR A 319 -17.98 -22.26 -5.35
C TYR A 319 -18.85 -21.01 -5.42
N LYS A 320 -19.35 -20.57 -4.26
CA LYS A 320 -20.16 -19.36 -4.14
C LYS A 320 -19.36 -18.28 -3.42
N ALA A 321 -19.36 -17.07 -3.96
CA ALA A 321 -18.67 -15.94 -3.36
C ALA A 321 -19.21 -15.63 -1.96
N LEU A 322 -18.30 -15.36 -1.03
CA LEU A 322 -18.63 -14.95 0.34
C LEU A 322 -18.88 -13.45 0.44
N GLU A 323 -18.17 -12.66 -0.36
CA GLU A 323 -18.35 -11.21 -0.47
C GLU A 323 -19.08 -10.83 -1.75
N SER A 324 -19.87 -9.75 -1.72
CA SER A 324 -20.42 -9.13 -2.93
C SER A 324 -19.32 -8.47 -3.75
N TYR A 325 -19.45 -8.51 -5.08
CA TYR A 325 -18.59 -7.73 -5.96
C TYR A 325 -19.00 -6.25 -5.93
N ASP A 326 -18.01 -5.37 -5.86
CA ASP A 326 -18.17 -3.93 -6.04
C ASP A 326 -17.24 -3.50 -7.18
N GLU A 327 -17.82 -2.94 -8.24
CA GLU A 327 -17.07 -2.49 -9.42
C GLU A 327 -16.21 -1.25 -9.14
N TYR A 328 -16.49 -0.51 -8.06
CA TYR A 328 -15.76 0.69 -7.66
C TYR A 328 -14.65 0.39 -6.64
N ILE A 329 -14.45 -0.87 -6.25
CA ILE A 329 -13.40 -1.20 -5.29
C ILE A 329 -12.02 -1.00 -5.93
N ASP A 330 -11.21 -0.15 -5.30
CA ASP A 330 -9.84 0.17 -5.73
C ASP A 330 -8.80 -0.82 -5.16
N LEU A 331 -9.19 -1.57 -4.14
CA LEU A 331 -8.38 -2.60 -3.51
C LEU A 331 -8.36 -3.89 -4.34
N LEU A 332 -7.16 -4.30 -4.77
CA LEU A 332 -6.96 -5.64 -5.32
C LEU A 332 -6.97 -6.66 -4.19
N GLN A 333 -7.81 -7.68 -4.29
CA GLN A 333 -7.91 -8.72 -3.26
C GLN A 333 -8.40 -10.04 -3.82
N TYR A 334 -7.95 -11.14 -3.21
CA TYR A 334 -8.56 -12.44 -3.44
C TYR A 334 -10.01 -12.42 -2.92
N ARG A 335 -10.98 -12.47 -3.83
CA ARG A 335 -12.37 -12.69 -3.46
C ARG A 335 -12.51 -14.12 -2.95
N ARG A 336 -13.17 -14.31 -1.81
CA ARG A 336 -13.29 -15.61 -1.17
C ARG A 336 -14.54 -16.31 -1.65
N TYR A 337 -14.44 -17.62 -1.78
CA TYR A 337 -15.53 -18.49 -2.19
C TYR A 337 -15.60 -19.70 -1.29
N LYS A 338 -16.82 -20.18 -1.06
CA LYS A 338 -17.09 -21.39 -0.28
C LYS A 338 -17.63 -22.51 -1.17
N LYS A 339 -17.11 -23.72 -0.95
CA LYS A 339 -17.49 -24.93 -1.68
C LYS A 339 -18.93 -25.34 -1.34
N GLU A 340 -19.71 -25.64 -2.37
CA GLU A 340 -21.05 -26.22 -2.31
C GLU A 340 -21.08 -27.48 -3.20
N THR A 341 -21.28 -28.66 -2.61
CA THR A 341 -21.41 -29.91 -3.36
C THR A 341 -22.87 -30.16 -3.75
N PHE A 342 -23.09 -30.75 -4.93
CA PHE A 342 -24.43 -31.15 -5.35
C PHE A 342 -24.79 -32.52 -4.76
N ASN A 343 -25.77 -32.57 -3.84
CA ASN A 343 -26.27 -33.83 -3.31
C ASN A 343 -27.30 -34.46 -4.28
N SER A 344 -26.90 -35.48 -5.04
CA SER A 344 -27.76 -36.39 -5.85
C SER A 344 -28.43 -35.78 -7.11
N PRO A 345 -29.06 -36.57 -8.01
CA PRO A 345 -28.94 -36.47 -9.49
C PRO A 345 -29.75 -35.34 -10.14
N CYS A 346 -29.96 -34.23 -9.45
CA CYS A 346 -30.46 -32.97 -10.00
C CYS A 346 -29.32 -32.10 -10.57
N ALA A 347 -28.31 -32.72 -11.19
CA ALA A 347 -27.29 -32.01 -11.97
C ALA A 347 -27.88 -31.41 -13.27
N PHE A 348 -29.14 -31.74 -13.58
CA PHE A 348 -29.97 -31.01 -14.52
C PHE A 348 -30.81 -30.02 -13.72
N VAL A 349 -30.81 -28.74 -14.12
CA VAL A 349 -31.67 -27.66 -13.59
C VAL A 349 -31.16 -26.95 -12.33
N ILE A 350 -30.00 -26.29 -12.43
CA ILE A 350 -29.96 -24.81 -12.31
C ILE A 350 -28.94 -24.33 -13.35
N HIS A 351 -29.29 -24.41 -14.63
CA HIS A 351 -28.76 -23.44 -15.58
C HIS A 351 -29.56 -22.17 -15.34
N ASP A 352 -29.21 -21.42 -14.29
CA ASP A 352 -29.38 -19.99 -14.41
C ASP A 352 -28.47 -19.62 -15.58
N ILE A 353 -29.06 -19.54 -16.77
CA ILE A 353 -28.39 -19.16 -18.00
C ILE A 353 -27.91 -17.72 -17.79
N LYS A 354 -26.72 -17.59 -17.23
CA LYS A 354 -26.05 -16.31 -17.03
C LYS A 354 -25.14 -16.09 -18.22
N VAL A 355 -25.39 -14.98 -18.92
CA VAL A 355 -24.44 -14.46 -19.91
C VAL A 355 -23.34 -13.75 -19.12
N ASN A 356 -22.37 -14.53 -18.64
CA ASN A 356 -21.20 -13.98 -17.98
C ASN A 356 -20.27 -13.35 -19.01
N SER A 357 -19.81 -12.13 -18.74
CA SER A 357 -18.78 -11.50 -19.57
C SER A 357 -17.50 -12.33 -19.49
N ILE A 358 -16.88 -12.68 -20.61
CA ILE A 358 -15.61 -13.43 -20.61
C ILE A 358 -14.46 -12.43 -20.51
N LYS A 359 -13.47 -12.73 -19.66
CA LYS A 359 -12.23 -11.97 -19.62
C LYS A 359 -11.11 -12.78 -20.31
N PRO A 360 -10.88 -12.58 -21.62
CA PRO A 360 -9.99 -13.44 -22.41
C PRO A 360 -8.52 -13.37 -21.95
N PHE A 361 -8.12 -12.31 -21.25
CA PHE A 361 -6.79 -12.23 -20.66
C PHE A 361 -6.62 -13.13 -19.43
N PHE A 362 -7.68 -13.54 -18.75
CA PHE A 362 -7.58 -14.26 -17.47
C PHE A 362 -8.18 -15.66 -17.51
N MET A 363 -8.73 -16.04 -18.67
CA MET A 363 -9.52 -17.24 -18.81
C MET A 363 -9.20 -17.98 -20.08
N SER A 364 -9.28 -19.31 -20.00
CA SER A 364 -9.15 -20.20 -21.15
C SER A 364 -10.44 -20.99 -21.35
N GLY A 365 -10.83 -21.21 -22.60
CA GLY A 365 -12.15 -21.78 -22.86
C GLY A 365 -12.54 -21.72 -24.32
N THR A 366 -13.74 -22.25 -24.62
CA THR A 366 -14.31 -22.24 -25.97
C THR A 366 -15.76 -21.79 -25.95
N ILE A 367 -16.16 -21.07 -27.00
CA ILE A 367 -17.56 -20.79 -27.30
C ILE A 367 -17.93 -21.58 -28.55
N LYS A 368 -18.92 -22.45 -28.45
CA LYS A 368 -19.47 -23.14 -29.62
C LYS A 368 -20.55 -22.27 -30.24
N GLN A 369 -20.37 -21.91 -31.52
CA GLN A 369 -21.42 -21.24 -32.28
C GLN A 369 -22.36 -22.28 -32.86
N ILE A 370 -23.66 -22.13 -32.59
CA ILE A 370 -24.71 -22.97 -33.14
C ILE A 370 -25.59 -22.09 -34.02
N GLY A 371 -25.43 -22.25 -35.33
CA GLY A 371 -26.35 -21.73 -36.33
C GLY A 371 -26.91 -22.90 -37.11
N PHE A 372 -28.19 -22.81 -37.49
CA PHE A 372 -28.65 -23.56 -38.65
C PHE A 372 -28.01 -22.88 -39.87
N ASP A 373 -27.20 -23.60 -40.64
CA ASP A 373 -26.84 -23.11 -41.96
C ASP A 373 -28.16 -22.90 -42.73
N ASP A 374 -28.39 -21.68 -43.22
CA ASP A 374 -29.45 -21.41 -44.19
C ASP A 374 -29.10 -22.14 -45.50
N ALA A 375 -29.35 -23.45 -45.50
CA ALA A 375 -29.28 -24.31 -46.66
C ALA A 375 -30.69 -24.79 -46.98
N SER A 376 -31.55 -23.89 -47.47
CA SER A 376 -32.58 -24.16 -48.49
C SER A 376 -33.55 -22.98 -48.68
N PHE A 377 -33.40 -22.27 -49.80
CA PHE A 377 -34.52 -21.78 -50.59
C PHE A 377 -34.25 -22.09 -52.07
#